data_AF-A0A0D6AJL9-F1
#
_entry.id   AF-A0A0D6AJL9-F1
#
_cell.length_a   1.000
_cell.length_b   1.000
_cell.length_c   1.000
_cell.angle_alpha   90.00
_cell.angle_beta   90.00
_cell.angle_gamma   90.00
#
_symmetry.space_group_name_H-M   'P 1'
#
loop_
_entity.id
_entity.type
_entity.pdbx_description
1 polymer ?
#
loop_
_entity_poly.entity_id
_entity_poly.type
_entity_poly.pdbx_seq_one_letter_code
_entity_poly.pdbx_strand_id
1 'polypeptide(L)'
;MGIFEDFSNFLESRLEEFLQSNPHLNLTIIAQELNTQKQDTTRLISSLELELKKIENDILNLGKEIQTWHKRIEKAKTAGRLDLATEAENRQSLLLNQGNLLWQKMEQNKQKIVKNKQLLISLETKQQEVNLKIAQLKAKEQNTDYSHTQNNQSSSSSYNSTDDLETKFHQWEIEQELQEMKNNLK
;
A
#
# COMPACT_ATOMS: atom_id res chain seq x y z
N MET A 1 -18.29 0.80 -15.10
CA MET A 1 -18.06 2.14 -14.52
C MET A 1 -17.58 1.91 -13.12
N GLY A 2 -16.26 1.92 -12.98
CA GLY A 2 -15.58 1.44 -11.79
C GLY A 2 -15.46 2.56 -10.77
N ILE A 3 -15.47 2.19 -9.50
CA ILE A 3 -15.06 2.99 -8.35
C ILE A 3 -13.77 3.82 -8.56
N PHE A 4 -12.92 3.44 -9.52
CA PHE A 4 -11.73 4.17 -9.96
C PHE A 4 -12.03 5.44 -10.78
N GLU A 5 -13.07 5.41 -11.60
CA GLU A 5 -13.51 6.53 -12.45
C GLU A 5 -14.13 7.61 -11.56
N ASP A 6 -14.90 7.19 -10.56
CA ASP A 6 -15.46 8.07 -9.54
C ASP A 6 -14.36 8.67 -8.63
N PHE A 7 -13.31 7.90 -8.30
CA PHE A 7 -12.16 8.42 -7.53
C PHE A 7 -11.27 9.36 -8.34
N SER A 8 -11.09 9.11 -9.64
CA SER A 8 -10.32 9.99 -10.53
C SER A 8 -11.05 11.33 -10.75
N ASN A 9 -12.37 11.29 -10.98
CA ASN A 9 -13.20 12.49 -11.12
C ASN A 9 -13.36 13.24 -9.77
N PHE A 10 -13.36 12.50 -8.66
CA PHE A 10 -13.34 13.09 -7.31
C PHE A 10 -12.01 13.80 -7.04
N LEU A 11 -10.87 13.17 -7.38
CA LEU A 11 -9.57 13.81 -7.27
C LEU A 11 -9.48 15.04 -8.17
N GLU A 12 -9.97 15.00 -9.40
CA GLU A 12 -9.92 16.12 -10.35
C GLU A 12 -10.78 17.30 -9.90
N SER A 13 -12.04 17.06 -9.51
CA SER A 13 -12.94 18.13 -9.04
C SER A 13 -12.54 18.73 -7.70
N ARG A 14 -12.01 17.93 -6.76
CA ARG A 14 -11.49 18.45 -5.49
C ARG A 14 -10.10 19.05 -5.62
N LEU A 15 -9.24 18.61 -6.54
CA LEU A 15 -7.91 19.21 -6.76
C LEU A 15 -8.01 20.68 -7.15
N GLU A 16 -8.93 21.03 -8.04
CA GLU A 16 -9.06 22.40 -8.56
C GLU A 16 -9.46 23.38 -7.45
N GLU A 17 -10.44 23.00 -6.65
CA GLU A 17 -10.98 23.79 -5.54
C GLU A 17 -10.00 23.85 -4.34
N PHE A 18 -9.20 22.79 -4.15
CA PHE A 18 -8.29 22.63 -3.01
C PHE A 18 -6.88 23.18 -3.27
N LEU A 19 -6.42 23.22 -4.53
CA LEU A 19 -5.23 23.97 -4.96
C LEU A 19 -5.41 25.49 -4.82
N GLN A 20 -6.65 25.97 -4.77
CA GLN A 20 -6.96 27.39 -4.70
C GLN A 20 -6.82 27.97 -3.28
N SER A 21 -6.88 27.12 -2.23
CA SER A 21 -6.91 27.57 -0.83
C SER A 21 -5.57 27.41 -0.10
N ASN A 22 -4.84 26.30 -0.25
CA ASN A 22 -3.48 26.09 0.28
C ASN A 22 -2.76 24.95 -0.48
N PRO A 23 -2.12 25.22 -1.64
CA PRO A 23 -1.68 24.19 -2.59
C PRO A 23 -0.55 23.27 -2.08
N HIS A 24 0.28 23.72 -1.15
CA HIS A 24 1.47 22.98 -0.70
C HIS A 24 1.19 22.00 0.46
N LEU A 25 0.42 22.44 1.47
CA LEU A 25 0.12 21.63 2.66
C LEU A 25 -0.64 20.34 2.29
N ASN A 26 -1.52 20.45 1.30
CA ASN A 26 -2.41 19.38 0.87
C ASN A 26 -1.72 18.30 0.01
N LEU A 27 -0.80 18.70 -0.88
CA LEU A 27 -0.04 17.73 -1.67
C LEU A 27 0.95 16.95 -0.81
N THR A 28 1.50 17.56 0.24
CA THR A 28 2.35 16.86 1.22
C THR A 28 1.56 15.81 2.00
N ILE A 29 0.32 16.11 2.42
CA ILE A 29 -0.57 15.14 3.07
C ILE A 29 -0.89 13.97 2.14
N ILE A 30 -1.22 14.25 0.88
CA ILE A 30 -1.48 13.20 -0.13
C ILE A 30 -0.24 12.33 -0.36
N ALA A 31 0.95 12.94 -0.43
CA ALA A 31 2.21 12.21 -0.58
C ALA A 31 2.49 11.30 0.62
N GLN A 32 2.18 11.77 1.84
CA GLN A 32 2.32 10.98 3.06
C GLN A 32 1.34 9.81 3.08
N GLU A 33 0.07 10.02 2.73
CA GLU A 33 -0.94 8.96 2.67
C GLU A 33 -0.57 7.89 1.63
N LEU A 34 -0.12 8.30 0.45
CA LEU A 34 0.38 7.36 -0.57
C LEU A 34 1.55 6.52 -0.05
N ASN A 35 2.45 7.12 0.74
CA ASN A 35 3.57 6.40 1.32
C ASN A 35 3.11 5.38 2.39
N THR A 36 2.17 5.77 3.25
CA THR A 36 1.56 4.86 4.24
C THR A 36 0.87 3.70 3.54
N GLN A 37 0.02 3.98 2.55
CA GLN A 37 -0.70 2.96 1.79
C GLN A 37 0.25 2.00 1.07
N LYS A 38 1.38 2.52 0.54
CA LYS A 38 2.43 1.70 -0.07
C LYS A 38 3.08 0.75 0.95
N GLN A 39 3.42 1.25 2.13
CA GLN A 39 4.00 0.44 3.21
C GLN A 39 3.04 -0.66 3.66
N ASP A 40 1.76 -0.33 3.85
CA ASP A 40 0.75 -1.29 4.27
C ASP A 40 0.46 -2.33 3.18
N THR A 41 0.39 -1.91 1.92
CA THR A 41 0.28 -2.84 0.77
C THR A 41 1.48 -3.79 0.72
N THR A 42 2.69 -3.28 0.96
CA THR A 42 3.91 -4.11 0.98
C THR A 42 3.86 -5.14 2.13
N ARG A 43 3.49 -4.71 3.33
CA ARG A 43 3.31 -5.60 4.50
C ARG A 43 2.26 -6.67 4.23
N LEU A 44 1.15 -6.28 3.61
CA LEU A 44 0.07 -7.18 3.24
C LEU A 44 0.56 -8.24 2.25
N ILE A 45 1.28 -7.84 1.20
CA ILE A 45 1.90 -8.78 0.24
C ILE A 45 2.82 -9.77 0.96
N SER A 46 3.72 -9.30 1.82
CA SER A 46 4.62 -10.17 2.57
C SER A 46 3.86 -11.15 3.48
N SER A 47 2.80 -10.69 4.14
CA SER A 47 1.95 -11.56 4.98
C SER A 47 1.25 -12.65 4.17
N LEU A 48 0.74 -12.31 2.99
CA LEU A 48 0.09 -13.25 2.07
C LEU A 48 1.09 -14.27 1.51
N GLU A 49 2.31 -13.85 1.20
CA GLU A 49 3.39 -14.74 0.75
C GLU A 49 3.81 -15.73 1.84
N LEU A 50 3.87 -15.30 3.10
CA LEU A 50 4.11 -16.20 4.24
C LEU A 50 2.96 -17.19 4.43
N GLU A 51 1.71 -16.74 4.35
CA GLU A 51 0.55 -17.61 4.45
C GLU A 51 0.52 -18.64 3.30
N LEU A 52 0.88 -18.21 2.09
CA LEU A 52 0.97 -19.09 0.92
C LEU A 52 2.00 -20.20 1.13
N LYS A 53 3.20 -19.88 1.64
CA LYS A 53 4.23 -20.88 1.99
C LYS A 53 3.72 -21.89 3.04
N LYS A 54 2.95 -21.41 4.02
CA LYS A 54 2.34 -22.29 5.03
C LYS A 54 1.35 -23.25 4.39
N ILE A 55 0.45 -22.75 3.55
CA ILE A 55 -0.53 -23.58 2.84
C ILE A 55 0.16 -24.60 1.92
N GLU A 56 1.23 -24.22 1.23
CA GLU A 56 2.02 -25.14 0.40
C GLU A 56 2.60 -26.28 1.25
N ASN A 57 3.17 -25.97 2.41
CA ASN A 57 3.68 -26.99 3.34
C ASN A 57 2.55 -27.90 3.87
N ASP A 58 1.38 -27.33 4.18
CA ASP A 58 0.22 -28.09 4.65
C ASP A 58 -0.29 -29.04 3.56
N ILE A 59 -0.33 -28.61 2.29
CA ILE A 59 -0.68 -29.46 1.13
C ILE A 59 0.34 -30.60 0.96
N LEU A 60 1.64 -30.31 1.09
CA LEU A 60 2.69 -31.33 0.99
C LEU A 60 2.57 -32.39 2.10
N ASN A 61 2.28 -31.97 3.33
CA ASN A 61 2.08 -32.89 4.45
C ASN A 61 0.81 -33.74 4.25
N LEU A 62 -0.29 -33.11 3.83
CA LEU A 62 -1.53 -33.81 3.50
C LEU A 62 -1.32 -34.84 2.38
N GLY A 63 -0.53 -34.51 1.37
CA GLY A 63 -0.16 -35.45 0.29
C GLY A 63 0.54 -36.71 0.82
N LYS A 64 1.45 -36.57 1.79
CA LYS A 64 2.11 -37.71 2.45
C LYS A 64 1.13 -38.55 3.27
N GLU A 65 0.18 -37.91 3.95
CA GLU A 65 -0.86 -38.62 4.70
C GLU A 65 -1.78 -39.41 3.78
N ILE A 66 -2.24 -38.80 2.68
CA ILE A 66 -3.06 -39.47 1.65
C ILE A 66 -2.30 -40.67 1.09
N GLN A 67 -1.01 -40.53 0.76
CA GLN A 67 -0.19 -41.65 0.28
C GLN A 67 -0.10 -42.79 1.32
N THR A 68 0.00 -42.45 2.60
CA THR A 68 0.06 -43.43 3.69
C THR A 68 -1.26 -44.20 3.82
N TRP A 69 -2.39 -43.50 3.79
CA TRP A 69 -3.71 -44.13 3.84
C TRP A 69 -3.99 -44.97 2.59
N HIS A 70 -3.60 -44.50 1.42
CA HIS A 70 -3.73 -45.26 0.18
C HIS A 70 -2.99 -46.61 0.26
N LYS A 71 -1.74 -46.63 0.74
CA LYS A 71 -0.99 -47.88 0.96
C LYS A 71 -1.68 -48.80 1.98
N ARG A 72 -2.31 -48.24 3.02
CA ARG A 72 -3.05 -49.02 4.03
C ARG A 72 -4.33 -49.64 3.46
N ILE A 73 -5.04 -48.90 2.60
CA ILE A 73 -6.22 -49.40 1.90
C ILE A 73 -5.85 -50.59 1.01
N GLU A 74 -4.80 -50.46 0.19
CA GLU A 74 -4.32 -51.55 -0.66
C GLU A 74 -3.90 -52.79 0.16
N LYS A 75 -3.23 -52.58 1.30
CA LYS A 75 -2.89 -53.67 2.22
C LYS A 75 -4.13 -54.34 2.83
N ALA A 76 -5.14 -53.56 3.21
CA ALA A 76 -6.39 -54.10 3.77
C ALA A 76 -7.20 -54.89 2.73
N LYS A 77 -7.25 -54.40 1.49
CA LYS A 77 -7.89 -55.08 0.35
C LYS A 77 -7.22 -56.41 0.04
N THR A 78 -5.89 -56.43 -0.07
CA THR A 78 -5.12 -57.65 -0.34
C THR A 78 -5.24 -58.68 0.79
N ALA A 79 -5.39 -58.24 2.04
CA ALA A 79 -5.63 -59.11 3.20
C ALA A 79 -7.08 -59.55 3.38
N GLY A 80 -8.01 -59.16 2.50
CA GLY A 80 -9.44 -59.49 2.59
C GLY A 80 -10.20 -58.80 3.72
N ARG A 81 -9.61 -57.76 4.34
CA ARG A 81 -10.20 -56.97 5.44
C ARG A 81 -10.93 -55.75 4.88
N LEU A 82 -12.08 -56.01 4.25
CA LEU A 82 -12.90 -54.97 3.60
C LEU A 82 -13.49 -53.96 4.58
N ASP A 83 -13.72 -54.36 5.82
CA ASP A 83 -14.11 -53.51 6.94
C ASP A 83 -13.09 -52.39 7.19
N LEU A 84 -11.80 -52.74 7.23
CA LEU A 84 -10.71 -51.78 7.41
C LEU A 84 -10.43 -50.97 6.15
N ALA A 85 -10.63 -51.55 4.97
CA ALA A 85 -10.45 -50.86 3.70
C ALA A 85 -11.46 -49.73 3.53
N THR A 86 -12.75 -50.00 3.80
CA THR A 86 -13.84 -49.01 3.67
C THR A 86 -13.67 -47.83 4.63
N GLU A 87 -13.32 -48.09 5.90
CA GLU A 87 -13.06 -47.03 6.87
C GLU A 87 -11.85 -46.16 6.47
N ALA A 88 -10.79 -46.79 5.94
CA ALA A 88 -9.62 -46.08 5.47
C ALA A 88 -9.91 -45.26 4.19
N GLU A 89 -10.78 -45.73 3.30
CA GLU A 89 -11.26 -45.00 2.12
C GLU A 89 -12.06 -43.76 2.50
N ASN A 90 -12.97 -43.86 3.49
CA ASN A 90 -13.69 -42.72 4.02
C ASN A 90 -12.72 -41.65 4.55
N ARG A 91 -11.69 -42.08 5.29
CA ARG A 91 -10.66 -41.17 5.79
C ARG A 91 -9.83 -40.54 4.67
N GLN A 92 -9.48 -41.29 3.64
CA GLN A 92 -8.80 -40.75 2.46
C GLN A 92 -9.66 -39.69 1.75
N SER A 93 -10.96 -39.94 1.60
CA SER A 93 -11.90 -38.99 1.00
C SER A 93 -11.98 -37.68 1.80
N LEU A 94 -12.02 -37.75 3.14
CA LEU A 94 -11.95 -36.57 4.01
C LEU A 94 -10.66 -35.77 3.81
N LEU A 95 -9.52 -36.45 3.73
CA LEU A 95 -8.23 -35.80 3.48
C LEU A 95 -8.19 -35.14 2.09
N LEU A 96 -8.75 -35.78 1.06
CA LEU A 96 -8.83 -35.19 -0.27
C LEU A 96 -9.71 -33.92 -0.29
N ASN A 97 -10.84 -33.95 0.42
CA ASN A 97 -11.71 -32.78 0.57
C ASN A 97 -10.99 -31.65 1.30
N GLN A 98 -10.25 -31.94 2.37
CA GLN A 98 -9.40 -30.96 3.05
C GLN A 98 -8.34 -30.38 2.10
N GLY A 99 -7.75 -31.21 1.25
CA GLY A 99 -6.79 -30.79 0.24
C GLY A 99 -7.39 -29.81 -0.75
N ASN A 100 -8.60 -30.08 -1.23
CA ASN A 100 -9.33 -29.18 -2.13
C ASN A 100 -9.55 -27.80 -1.50
N LEU A 101 -9.93 -27.75 -0.21
CA LEU A 101 -10.10 -26.48 0.50
C LEU A 101 -8.77 -25.70 0.62
N LEU A 102 -7.67 -26.39 0.93
CA LEU A 102 -6.34 -25.77 0.99
C LEU A 102 -5.90 -25.23 -0.39
N TRP A 103 -6.15 -25.97 -1.46
CA TRP A 103 -5.87 -25.53 -2.83
C TRP A 103 -6.68 -24.29 -3.21
N GLN A 104 -7.97 -24.26 -2.88
CA GLN A 104 -8.82 -23.09 -3.11
C GLN A 104 -8.30 -21.87 -2.35
N LYS A 105 -7.92 -22.04 -1.09
CA LYS A 105 -7.34 -20.96 -0.27
C LYS A 105 -6.02 -20.46 -0.85
N MET A 106 -5.15 -21.37 -1.29
CA MET A 106 -3.89 -21.05 -1.93
C MET A 106 -4.11 -20.20 -3.19
N GLU A 107 -5.05 -20.60 -4.04
CA GLU A 107 -5.38 -19.89 -5.28
C GLU A 107 -5.93 -18.49 -5.01
N GLN A 108 -6.83 -18.36 -4.03
CA GLN A 108 -7.33 -17.06 -3.58
C GLN A 108 -6.18 -16.15 -3.09
N ASN A 109 -5.23 -16.70 -2.32
CA ASN A 109 -4.07 -15.93 -1.86
C ASN A 109 -3.14 -15.52 -3.00
N LYS A 110 -2.91 -16.40 -3.99
CA LYS A 110 -2.15 -16.04 -5.21
C LYS A 110 -2.80 -14.87 -5.95
N GLN A 111 -4.11 -14.93 -6.15
CA GLN A 111 -4.84 -13.85 -6.81
C GLN A 111 -4.78 -12.54 -6.02
N LYS A 112 -4.91 -12.59 -4.69
CA LYS A 112 -4.74 -11.41 -3.82
C LYS A 112 -3.33 -10.82 -3.94
N ILE A 113 -2.29 -11.65 -3.96
CA ILE A 113 -0.90 -11.18 -4.13
C ILE A 113 -0.74 -10.45 -5.47
N VAL A 114 -1.23 -11.03 -6.57
CA VAL A 114 -1.14 -10.40 -7.89
C VAL A 114 -1.85 -9.04 -7.91
N LYS A 115 -3.08 -8.98 -7.37
CA LYS A 115 -3.84 -7.72 -7.29
C LYS A 115 -3.12 -6.66 -6.44
N ASN A 116 -2.56 -7.04 -5.30
CA ASN A 116 -1.83 -6.10 -4.44
C ASN A 116 -0.50 -5.66 -5.08
N LYS A 117 0.19 -6.51 -5.84
CA LYS A 117 1.37 -6.12 -6.62
C LYS A 117 1.02 -5.11 -7.70
N GLN A 118 -0.10 -5.29 -8.39
CA GLN A 118 -0.61 -4.31 -9.36
C GLN A 118 -0.95 -2.98 -8.68
N LEU A 119 -1.64 -3.02 -7.53
CA LEU A 119 -1.95 -1.82 -6.74
C LEU A 119 -0.67 -1.09 -6.31
N LEU A 120 0.35 -1.83 -5.86
CA LEU A 120 1.64 -1.26 -5.46
C LEU A 120 2.30 -0.46 -6.60
N ILE A 121 2.32 -1.03 -7.81
CA ILE A 121 2.85 -0.34 -8.99
C ILE A 121 2.06 0.94 -9.28
N SER A 122 0.72 0.90 -9.21
CA SER A 122 -0.11 2.08 -9.40
C SER A 122 0.14 3.16 -8.35
N LEU A 123 0.34 2.78 -7.08
CA LEU A 123 0.68 3.71 -6.00
C LEU A 123 2.06 4.35 -6.21
N GLU A 124 3.04 3.59 -6.71
CA GLU A 124 4.36 4.12 -7.05
C GLU A 124 4.30 5.15 -8.18
N THR A 125 3.54 4.88 -9.24
CA THR A 125 3.31 5.86 -10.32
C THR A 125 2.65 7.13 -9.79
N LYS A 126 1.61 7.00 -8.97
CA LYS A 126 0.91 8.15 -8.37
C LYS A 126 1.82 8.96 -7.44
N GLN A 127 2.67 8.29 -6.67
CA GLN A 127 3.66 8.96 -5.82
C GLN A 127 4.64 9.79 -6.66
N GLN A 128 5.10 9.27 -7.79
CA GLN A 128 5.98 10.01 -8.70
C GLN A 128 5.27 11.25 -9.28
N GLU A 129 4.02 11.11 -9.73
CA GLU A 129 3.22 12.22 -10.24
C GLU A 129 3.03 13.33 -9.19
N VAL A 130 2.66 12.97 -7.96
CA VAL A 130 2.46 13.92 -6.86
C VAL A 130 3.77 14.63 -6.51
N ASN A 131 4.88 13.90 -6.42
CA ASN A 131 6.19 14.47 -6.13
C ASN A 131 6.65 15.45 -7.22
N LEU A 132 6.43 15.12 -8.50
CA LEU A 132 6.72 16.02 -9.62
C LEU A 132 5.89 17.30 -9.53
N LYS A 133 4.61 17.19 -9.18
CA LYS A 133 3.72 18.36 -9.04
C LYS A 133 4.13 19.25 -7.87
N ILE A 134 4.53 18.66 -6.74
CA ILE A 134 5.11 19.41 -5.61
C ILE A 134 6.38 20.15 -6.04
N ALA A 135 7.27 19.50 -6.78
CA ALA A 135 8.51 20.12 -7.26
C ALA A 135 8.25 21.27 -8.24
N GLN A 136 7.29 21.11 -9.17
CA GLN A 136 6.88 22.15 -10.10
C GLN A 136 6.29 23.38 -9.40
N LEU A 137 5.45 23.17 -8.38
CA LEU A 137 4.88 24.27 -7.61
C LEU A 137 5.97 25.04 -6.84
N LYS A 138 6.90 24.33 -6.19
CA LYS A 138 8.06 24.95 -5.51
C LYS A 138 8.93 25.77 -6.46
N ALA A 139 9.18 25.28 -7.67
CA ALA A 139 9.97 25.99 -8.68
C ALA A 139 9.24 27.23 -9.24
N LYS A 140 7.90 27.23 -9.23
CA LYS A 140 7.08 28.36 -9.65
C LYS A 140 7.08 29.46 -8.59
N GLU A 141 6.97 29.11 -7.30
CA GLU A 141 7.07 30.06 -6.19
C GLU A 141 8.41 30.82 -6.20
N GLN A 142 9.53 30.11 -6.39
CA GLN A 142 10.88 30.70 -6.45
C GLN A 142 11.12 31.65 -7.65
N ASN A 143 10.38 31.51 -8.75
CA ASN A 143 10.50 32.43 -9.90
C ASN A 143 9.69 33.72 -9.71
N THR A 144 8.67 33.72 -8.85
CA THR A 144 7.86 34.91 -8.57
C THR A 144 8.61 35.94 -7.72
N ASP A 145 9.48 35.51 -6.81
CA ASP A 145 10.31 36.41 -5.99
C ASP A 145 11.39 37.14 -6.78
N TYR A 146 11.88 36.56 -7.89
CA TYR A 146 12.89 37.21 -8.75
C TYR A 146 12.31 38.25 -9.71
N SER A 147 10.99 38.35 -9.86
CA SER A 147 10.33 39.29 -10.79
C SER A 147 9.96 40.63 -10.17
N HIS A 148 10.11 40.82 -8.85
CA HIS A 148 9.79 42.09 -8.18
C HIS A 148 10.99 43.03 -7.95
N THR A 149 12.19 42.69 -8.41
CA THR A 149 13.39 43.54 -8.24
C THR A 149 13.87 44.21 -9.53
N GLN A 150 12.96 44.56 -10.45
CA GLN A 150 13.30 45.39 -11.62
C GLN A 150 12.28 46.50 -11.86
N ASN A 151 12.05 47.36 -10.88
CA ASN A 151 11.78 48.77 -11.17
C ASN A 151 11.93 49.67 -9.92
N ASN A 152 13.14 50.14 -9.63
CA ASN A 152 13.30 51.51 -9.15
C ASN A 152 14.75 51.98 -9.32
N GLN A 153 14.94 52.90 -10.26
CA GLN A 153 16.16 53.69 -10.34
C GLN A 153 16.23 54.65 -9.15
N SER A 154 17.46 54.86 -8.69
CA SER A 154 17.93 56.01 -7.90
C SER A 154 17.92 55.86 -6.37
N SER A 155 19.15 55.77 -5.86
CA SER A 155 19.65 56.44 -4.66
C SER A 155 19.47 55.77 -3.28
N SER A 156 20.64 55.50 -2.70
CA SER A 156 21.00 55.53 -1.27
C SER A 156 20.44 54.48 -0.31
N SER A 157 21.39 53.74 0.25
CA SER A 157 21.58 53.46 1.69
C SER A 157 20.59 52.54 2.42
N SER A 158 21.19 51.55 3.08
CA SER A 158 20.82 51.02 4.40
C SER A 158 19.81 49.86 4.48
N TYR A 159 20.34 48.75 5.02
CA TYR A 159 19.66 47.77 5.87
C TYR A 159 18.49 46.95 5.30
N ASN A 160 18.80 45.74 4.84
CA ASN A 160 17.84 44.62 4.83
C ASN A 160 18.31 43.57 5.85
N SER A 161 17.91 43.77 7.11
CA SER A 161 18.04 42.81 8.22
C SER A 161 16.66 42.25 8.64
N THR A 162 15.60 42.60 7.92
CA THR A 162 14.20 42.30 8.26
C THR A 162 13.69 40.99 7.63
N ASP A 163 14.30 40.49 6.56
CA ASP A 163 13.84 39.27 5.87
C ASP A 163 14.22 37.96 6.57
N ASP A 164 15.34 37.95 7.31
CA ASP A 164 15.82 36.75 8.01
C ASP A 164 14.98 36.44 9.27
N LEU A 165 14.32 37.46 9.84
CA LEU A 165 13.49 37.31 11.04
C LEU A 165 12.11 36.74 10.71
N GLU A 166 11.49 37.21 9.63
CA GLU A 166 10.19 36.72 9.16
C GLU A 166 10.29 35.25 8.75
N THR A 167 11.36 34.88 8.03
CA THR A 167 11.63 33.50 7.63
C THR A 167 11.78 32.58 8.84
N LYS A 168 12.48 33.03 9.89
CA LYS A 168 12.64 32.27 11.14
C LYS A 168 11.33 32.14 11.91
N PHE A 169 10.49 33.18 11.93
CA PHE A 169 9.18 33.13 12.56
C PHE A 169 8.25 32.15 11.87
N HIS A 170 8.17 32.20 10.54
CA HIS A 170 7.38 31.23 9.77
C HIS A 170 7.86 29.80 9.96
N GLN A 171 9.17 29.57 9.98
CA GLN A 171 9.71 28.23 10.23
C GLN A 171 9.29 27.71 11.62
N TRP A 172 9.26 28.58 12.63
CA TRP A 172 8.88 28.26 14.00
C TRP A 172 7.36 28.03 14.15
N GLU A 173 6.52 28.82 13.49
CA GLU A 173 5.06 28.65 13.50
C GLU A 173 4.65 27.31 12.88
N ILE A 174 5.27 26.93 11.76
CA ILE A 174 5.04 25.62 11.13
C ILE A 174 5.44 24.47 12.07
N GLU A 175 6.54 24.62 12.82
CA GLU A 175 7.00 23.59 13.75
C GLU A 175 6.10 23.48 15.00
N GLN A 176 5.52 24.59 15.46
CA GLN A 176 4.51 24.60 16.53
C GLN A 176 3.21 23.90 16.09
N GLU A 177 2.66 24.24 14.92
CA GLU A 177 1.44 23.60 14.42
C GLU A 177 1.61 22.09 14.22
N LEU A 178 2.80 21.67 13.77
CA LEU A 178 3.12 20.25 13.60
C LEU A 178 3.20 19.51 14.94
N GLN A 179 3.68 20.18 16.00
CA GLN A 179 3.68 19.64 17.36
C GLN A 179 2.26 19.53 17.95
N GLU A 180 1.41 20.52 17.73
CA GLU A 180 0.02 20.49 18.19
C GLU A 180 -0.78 19.37 17.53
N MET A 181 -0.65 19.20 16.21
CA MET A 181 -1.27 18.09 15.50
C MET A 181 -0.79 16.72 16.01
N LYS A 182 0.51 16.60 16.30
CA LYS A 182 1.10 15.36 16.82
C LYS A 182 0.62 15.03 18.25
N ASN A 183 0.32 16.04 19.06
CA ASN A 183 -0.23 15.84 20.41
C ASN A 183 -1.73 15.54 20.41
N ASN A 184 -2.49 16.04 19.43
CA ASN A 184 -3.92 15.73 19.25
C ASN A 184 -4.19 14.34 18.64
N LEU A 185 -3.16 13.63 18.21
CA LEU A 185 -3.23 12.25 17.69
C LEU A 185 -2.87 11.17 18.75
N LYS A 186 -2.78 11.54 20.02
CA LYS A 186 -2.58 10.62 21.15
C LYS A 186 -3.87 10.31 21.90
#